data_AF-A0A1Q5B9W3-F1
#
_entry.id   AF-A0A1Q5B9W3-F1
#
_cell.length_a   1.000
_cell.length_b   1.000
_cell.length_c   1.000
_cell.angle_alpha   90.00
_cell.angle_beta   90.00
_cell.angle_gamma   90.00
#
_symmetry.space_group_name_H-M   'P 1'
#
loop_
_entity.id
_entity.type
_entity.pdbx_description
1 polymer ?
#
loop_
_entity_poly.entity_id
_entity_poly.type
_entity_poly.pdbx_seq_one_letter_code
_entity_poly.pdbx_strand_id
1 'polypeptide(L)'
;MNAVPHGRPGPDLVQILVDALTLLDCVKDRTQRFEFVDVVAYRLDIELTYPDTTPRIDMTHVVRKVIHRPGGPEALIYAVRAVSGKDDADRIAAEAGIRTDGERPGAWPAPVFADDVARQARRLLGETADIDAGRLRALLAEELPGELPDHGTPAELFDHALDMTACADGLPAAVVLVEVAAALSAKCGTPLRVWSDRWAAGDPTAPADDARAPVPGAADALAGCRERLKHPAAPDPTVPRCLVVMVDPARDGSPDVFVRHWINKVPGYWRPEPGSVETATLETLATAVERAVDRGESLWAERTAAGAGPVHVEFLLPFDLLNHDMARLELGTRTPRSWPIGMRYRVHLRSLDRMRGDAGQLRRWQARWDRLRTAPAPAAHRWKAADRGGFERWRAQLAGDESLTAVILDEPAVQGRGLEALQAAVVEGVGLAAWDRRLKSTSQSSELLTLLLGHSYAQLPETVNRLRVGAEIEEDGPLWLGRHIAFLWDDPHRLVDREELLSA
;
A
#
# COMPACT_ATOMS: atom_id res chain seq x y z
N MET A 1 2.05 15.27 18.71
CA MET A 1 0.91 14.36 18.86
C MET A 1 1.53 13.21 19.57
N ASN A 2 1.34 13.22 20.85
CA ASN A 2 1.85 12.19 21.71
C ASN A 2 1.35 10.87 21.06
N ALA A 3 2.27 10.00 20.61
CA ALA A 3 1.97 8.87 19.72
C ALA A 3 0.93 7.92 20.34
N VAL A 4 -0.19 7.74 19.63
CA VAL A 4 -1.02 6.54 19.79
C VAL A 4 -0.11 5.34 19.46
N PRO A 5 0.05 4.37 20.38
CA PRO A 5 0.91 3.21 20.14
C PRO A 5 0.38 2.45 18.93
N HIS A 6 1.28 1.89 18.10
CA HIS A 6 0.92 0.94 17.05
C HIS A 6 0.31 -0.34 17.66
N GLY A 7 -0.98 -0.27 18.00
CA GLY A 7 -1.93 -1.23 17.47
C GLY A 7 -2.56 -0.56 16.25
N ARG A 8 -2.88 -1.32 15.20
CA ARG A 8 -3.95 -0.85 14.30
C ARG A 8 -5.12 -0.41 15.20
N PRO A 9 -5.80 0.73 14.99
CA PRO A 9 -7.07 0.93 15.67
C PRO A 9 -7.95 -0.22 15.21
N GLY A 10 -8.07 -1.23 16.09
CA GLY A 10 -8.90 -2.38 15.83
C GLY A 10 -10.35 -1.90 15.67
N PRO A 11 -11.26 -2.79 15.22
CA PRO A 11 -12.71 -2.54 15.35
C PRO A 11 -13.11 -2.03 16.76
N ASP A 12 -12.31 -2.34 17.77
CA ASP A 12 -12.45 -1.91 19.16
C ASP A 12 -12.34 -0.38 19.39
N LEU A 13 -11.44 0.34 18.71
CA LEU A 13 -11.27 1.79 18.95
C LEU A 13 -12.47 2.59 18.40
N VAL A 14 -12.95 2.22 17.21
CA VAL A 14 -14.15 2.82 16.61
C VAL A 14 -15.34 2.59 17.54
N GLN A 15 -15.47 1.38 18.11
CA GLN A 15 -16.53 1.03 19.03
C GLN A 15 -16.45 1.85 20.33
N ILE A 16 -15.26 1.95 20.94
CA ILE A 16 -15.00 2.74 22.15
C ILE A 16 -15.38 4.21 21.93
N LEU A 17 -14.94 4.81 20.81
CA LEU A 17 -15.22 6.21 20.50
C LEU A 17 -16.69 6.45 20.21
N VAL A 18 -17.36 5.57 19.45
CA VAL A 18 -18.79 5.71 19.19
C VAL A 18 -19.60 5.58 20.50
N ASP A 19 -19.28 4.60 21.34
CA ASP A 19 -19.97 4.43 22.62
C ASP A 19 -19.76 5.66 23.52
N ALA A 20 -18.52 6.14 23.65
CA ALA A 20 -18.20 7.29 24.46
C ALA A 20 -18.84 8.60 23.94
N LEU A 21 -18.79 8.86 22.63
CA LEU A 21 -19.37 10.05 22.02
C LEU A 21 -20.90 10.07 22.11
N THR A 22 -21.56 8.92 21.97
CA THR A 22 -23.03 8.84 22.06
C THR A 22 -23.58 9.10 23.47
N LEU A 23 -22.72 9.05 24.49
CA LEU A 23 -23.10 9.41 25.85
C LEU A 23 -23.09 10.92 26.10
N LEU A 24 -22.43 11.71 25.24
CA LEU A 24 -22.36 13.17 25.38
C LEU A 24 -23.70 13.84 25.06
N ASP A 25 -24.10 14.80 25.88
CA ASP A 25 -25.36 15.52 25.69
C ASP A 25 -25.33 16.38 24.42
N CYS A 26 -24.15 16.90 24.04
CA CYS A 26 -23.96 17.63 22.78
C CYS A 26 -24.15 16.75 21.53
N VAL A 27 -23.91 15.44 21.64
CA VAL A 27 -24.11 14.49 20.54
C VAL A 27 -25.56 14.01 20.50
N LYS A 28 -26.25 13.94 21.65
CA LYS A 28 -27.68 13.60 21.71
C LYS A 28 -28.55 14.71 21.14
N ASP A 29 -28.23 15.98 21.44
CA ASP A 29 -28.90 17.12 20.84
C ASP A 29 -28.54 17.26 19.36
N ARG A 30 -29.54 17.44 18.49
CA ARG A 30 -29.32 17.50 17.03
C ARG A 30 -28.56 18.75 16.60
N THR A 31 -28.77 19.88 17.27
CA THR A 31 -28.15 21.17 16.91
C THR A 31 -26.70 21.19 17.36
N GLN A 32 -26.42 20.77 18.59
CA GLN A 32 -25.06 20.67 19.11
C GLN A 32 -24.26 19.55 18.43
N ARG A 33 -24.92 18.50 17.92
CA ARG A 33 -24.27 17.46 17.12
C ARG A 33 -23.75 18.02 15.80
N PHE A 34 -24.49 18.94 15.18
CA PHE A 34 -24.02 19.64 13.98
C PHE A 34 -22.77 20.48 14.27
N GLU A 35 -22.79 21.27 15.36
CA GLU A 35 -21.64 22.07 15.81
C GLU A 35 -20.43 21.19 16.15
N PHE A 36 -20.65 20.05 16.81
CA PHE A 36 -19.61 19.07 17.07
C PHE A 36 -18.95 18.58 15.77
N VAL A 37 -19.75 18.18 14.78
CA VAL A 37 -19.22 17.69 13.49
C VAL A 37 -18.50 18.80 12.72
N ASP A 38 -19.01 20.04 12.76
CA ASP A 38 -18.39 21.20 12.12
C ASP A 38 -17.00 21.51 12.72
N VAL A 39 -16.87 21.41 14.05
CA VAL A 39 -15.56 21.59 14.72
C VAL A 39 -14.58 20.48 14.34
N VAL A 40 -15.03 19.23 14.17
CA VAL A 40 -14.18 18.14 13.67
C VAL A 40 -13.75 18.40 12.23
N ALA A 41 -14.68 18.82 11.37
CA ALA A 41 -14.45 19.16 9.96
C ALA A 41 -13.43 20.29 9.82
N TYR A 42 -13.64 21.39 10.56
CA TYR A 42 -12.76 22.53 10.63
C TYR A 42 -11.34 22.15 11.06
N ARG A 43 -11.20 21.29 12.08
CA ARG A 43 -9.88 20.89 12.60
C ARG A 43 -9.07 20.07 11.59
N LEU A 44 -9.76 19.34 10.73
CA LEU A 44 -9.16 18.45 9.73
C LEU A 44 -9.09 19.07 8.34
N ASP A 45 -9.63 20.29 8.16
CA ASP A 45 -9.73 20.99 6.86
C ASP A 45 -10.45 20.15 5.78
N ILE A 46 -11.56 19.51 6.16
CA ILE A 46 -12.30 18.56 5.30
C ILE A 46 -13.81 18.78 5.39
N GLU A 47 -14.53 18.36 4.35
CA GLU A 47 -15.99 18.28 4.41
C GLU A 47 -16.45 16.96 5.05
N LEU A 48 -17.20 17.08 6.16
CA LEU A 48 -17.85 15.94 6.81
C LEU A 48 -19.34 15.93 6.50
N THR A 49 -19.80 14.78 5.99
CA THR A 49 -21.19 14.50 5.69
C THR A 49 -21.62 13.29 6.50
N TYR A 50 -22.80 13.36 7.10
CA TYR A 50 -23.37 12.28 7.90
C TYR A 50 -24.90 12.21 7.69
N PRO A 51 -25.54 11.06 7.99
CA PRO A 51 -26.94 10.82 7.62
C PRO A 51 -27.99 11.69 8.34
N ASP A 52 -27.61 12.40 9.40
CA ASP A 52 -28.48 13.18 10.29
C ASP A 52 -29.70 12.39 10.78
N THR A 53 -29.40 11.24 11.39
CA THR A 53 -30.39 10.27 11.86
C THR A 53 -30.35 10.17 13.38
N THR A 54 -29.76 9.10 13.91
CA THR A 54 -29.60 8.87 15.34
C THR A 54 -28.17 9.20 15.75
N PRO A 55 -27.94 9.66 17.00
CA PRO A 55 -26.60 9.98 17.49
C PRO A 55 -25.57 8.87 17.25
N ARG A 56 -25.99 7.60 17.42
CA ARG A 56 -25.12 6.44 17.22
C ARG A 56 -24.76 6.18 15.76
N ILE A 57 -25.73 6.27 14.85
CA ILE A 57 -25.47 6.10 13.42
C ILE A 57 -24.59 7.26 12.93
N ASP A 58 -24.93 8.49 13.31
CA ASP A 58 -24.20 9.70 12.91
C ASP A 58 -22.74 9.65 13.40
N MET A 59 -22.51 9.34 14.68
CA MET A 59 -21.14 9.21 15.22
C MET A 59 -20.39 8.02 14.63
N THR A 60 -21.06 6.92 14.29
CA THR A 60 -20.40 5.81 13.58
C THR A 60 -19.87 6.27 12.22
N HIS A 61 -20.65 7.05 11.46
CA HIS A 61 -20.21 7.60 10.19
C HIS A 61 -19.07 8.61 10.36
N VAL A 62 -19.19 9.53 11.30
CA VAL A 62 -18.18 10.57 11.57
C VAL A 62 -16.86 9.93 12.02
N VAL A 63 -16.88 9.05 13.03
CA VAL A 63 -15.68 8.39 13.56
C VAL A 63 -14.99 7.58 12.46
N ARG A 64 -15.72 6.78 11.67
CA ARG A 64 -15.12 6.00 10.58
C ARG A 64 -14.45 6.89 9.52
N LYS A 65 -15.05 8.03 9.20
CA LYS A 65 -14.55 8.96 8.18
C LYS A 65 -13.25 9.66 8.62
N VAL A 66 -13.03 9.82 9.91
CA VAL A 66 -11.88 10.58 10.45
C VAL A 66 -10.80 9.71 11.10
N ILE A 67 -11.11 8.54 11.65
CA ILE A 67 -10.19 7.78 12.53
C ILE A 67 -8.87 7.35 11.84
N HIS A 68 -8.88 7.17 10.52
CA HIS A 68 -7.70 6.79 9.75
C HIS A 68 -6.96 7.98 9.13
N ARG A 69 -7.46 9.21 9.33
CA ARG A 69 -6.81 10.42 8.84
C ARG A 69 -5.72 10.85 9.82
N PRO A 70 -4.61 11.42 9.34
CA PRO A 70 -3.64 12.07 10.21
C PRO A 70 -4.33 13.10 11.11
N GLY A 71 -4.22 12.95 12.43
CA GLY A 71 -4.86 13.85 13.41
C GLY A 71 -6.36 13.62 13.66
N GLY A 72 -6.96 12.58 13.07
CA GLY A 72 -8.39 12.29 13.17
C GLY A 72 -8.90 11.99 14.57
N PRO A 73 -8.31 11.03 15.31
CA PRO A 73 -8.65 10.79 16.71
C PRO A 73 -8.53 12.06 17.57
N GLU A 74 -7.50 12.87 17.32
CA GLU A 74 -7.25 14.12 18.04
C GLU A 74 -8.27 15.20 17.70
N ALA A 75 -8.75 15.26 16.46
CA ALA A 75 -9.81 16.17 16.05
C ALA A 75 -11.15 15.86 16.74
N LEU A 76 -11.45 14.57 16.97
CA LEU A 76 -12.63 14.15 17.74
C LEU A 76 -12.54 14.64 19.19
N ILE A 77 -11.40 14.42 19.85
CA ILE A 77 -11.20 14.89 21.23
C ILE A 77 -11.19 16.42 21.31
N TYR A 78 -10.63 17.11 20.32
CA TYR A 78 -10.69 18.56 20.20
C TYR A 78 -12.13 19.08 20.16
N ALA A 79 -13.00 18.44 19.36
CA ALA A 79 -14.41 18.80 19.29
C ALA A 79 -15.17 18.51 20.60
N VAL A 80 -14.89 17.38 21.26
CA VAL A 80 -15.45 17.11 22.60
C VAL A 80 -15.07 18.22 23.57
N ARG A 81 -13.80 18.64 23.55
CA ARG A 81 -13.31 19.71 24.43
C ARG A 81 -13.99 21.05 24.17
N ALA A 82 -14.22 21.38 22.89
CA ALA A 82 -14.82 22.64 22.48
C ALA A 82 -16.31 22.72 22.84
N VAL A 83 -17.04 21.60 22.70
CA VAL A 83 -18.52 21.59 22.80
C VAL A 83 -19.01 21.03 24.14
N SER A 84 -18.36 20.01 24.69
CA SER A 84 -18.73 19.38 25.98
C SER A 84 -17.85 19.80 27.15
N GLY A 85 -16.65 20.32 26.88
CA GLY A 85 -15.70 20.78 27.90
C GLY A 85 -14.56 19.81 28.17
N LYS A 86 -13.61 20.28 28.99
CA LYS A 86 -12.32 19.61 29.21
C LYS A 86 -12.43 18.25 29.89
N ASP A 87 -13.29 18.12 30.90
CA ASP A 87 -13.38 16.90 31.72
C ASP A 87 -13.88 15.70 30.89
N ASP A 88 -14.85 15.92 30.00
CA ASP A 88 -15.32 14.88 29.06
C ASP A 88 -14.25 14.52 28.03
N ALA A 89 -13.51 15.51 27.51
CA ALA A 89 -12.44 15.27 26.55
C ALA A 89 -11.31 14.43 27.16
N ASP A 90 -10.87 14.75 28.38
CA ASP A 90 -9.81 14.03 29.08
C ASP A 90 -10.24 12.59 29.44
N ARG A 91 -11.51 12.41 29.86
CA ARG A 91 -12.08 11.07 30.14
C ARG A 91 -12.12 10.19 28.89
N ILE A 92 -12.69 10.69 27.79
CA ILE A 92 -12.82 9.92 26.54
C ILE A 92 -11.45 9.62 25.94
N ALA A 93 -10.52 10.56 26.02
CA ALA A 93 -9.14 10.36 25.57
C ALA A 93 -8.42 9.24 26.36
N ALA A 94 -8.60 9.21 27.68
CA ALA A 94 -8.05 8.15 28.53
C ALA A 94 -8.67 6.77 28.23
N GLU A 95 -9.99 6.70 28.06
CA GLU A 95 -10.71 5.46 27.70
C GLU A 95 -10.29 4.94 26.31
N ALA A 96 -10.02 5.83 25.36
CA ALA A 96 -9.63 5.50 23.99
C ALA A 96 -8.11 5.34 23.78
N GLY A 97 -7.28 5.63 24.79
CA GLY A 97 -5.82 5.64 24.67
C GLY A 97 -5.28 6.71 23.71
N ILE A 98 -6.05 7.79 23.49
CA ILE A 98 -5.69 8.91 22.62
C ILE A 98 -5.01 9.96 23.49
N ARG A 99 -3.83 10.43 23.11
CA ARG A 99 -3.14 11.44 23.90
C ARG A 99 -3.63 12.85 23.51
N THR A 100 -4.05 13.65 24.49
CA THR A 100 -4.60 15.00 24.26
C THR A 100 -3.50 16.06 24.14
N ASP A 101 -3.83 17.20 23.51
CA ASP A 101 -2.92 18.33 23.30
C ASP A 101 -2.35 18.93 24.60
N GLY A 102 -2.88 18.58 25.78
CA GLY A 102 -2.33 18.97 27.08
C GLY A 102 -1.00 18.29 27.44
N GLU A 103 -0.62 17.22 26.73
CA GLU A 103 0.61 16.46 26.95
C GLU A 103 1.56 16.49 25.74
N ARG A 104 1.27 17.30 24.71
CA ARG A 104 2.27 17.58 23.68
C ARG A 104 3.22 18.66 24.22
N PRO A 105 4.54 18.47 24.11
CA PRO A 105 5.43 19.61 23.97
C PRO A 105 4.85 20.48 22.83
N GLY A 106 4.69 21.79 23.06
CA GLY A 106 4.14 22.72 22.07
C GLY A 106 4.83 22.55 20.71
N ALA A 107 4.17 23.00 19.63
CA ALA A 107 4.74 22.98 18.28
C ALA A 107 6.21 23.38 18.36
N TRP A 108 7.10 22.44 18.02
CA TRP A 108 8.52 22.68 18.11
C TRP A 108 8.79 23.89 17.20
N PRO A 109 9.40 24.98 17.68
CA PRO A 109 10.04 25.89 16.76
C PRO A 109 10.96 25.02 15.91
N ALA A 110 10.94 25.21 14.58
CA ALA A 110 11.77 24.46 13.64
C ALA A 110 13.12 24.18 14.32
N PRO A 111 13.54 22.92 14.48
CA PRO A 111 14.63 22.59 15.38
C PRO A 111 15.87 23.35 14.91
N VAL A 112 16.17 24.46 15.59
CA VAL A 112 17.37 25.22 15.35
C VAL A 112 18.46 24.35 15.95
N PHE A 113 18.99 23.42 15.18
CA PHE A 113 20.22 22.76 15.57
C PHE A 113 21.29 23.84 15.64
N ALA A 114 22.02 23.92 16.75
CA ALA A 114 23.22 24.72 16.76
C ALA A 114 24.15 24.22 15.63
N ASP A 115 24.78 25.14 14.89
CA ASP A 115 25.58 24.80 13.71
C ASP A 115 26.64 23.72 13.97
N ASP A 116 27.22 23.72 15.17
CA ASP A 116 28.19 22.73 15.60
C ASP A 116 27.57 21.33 15.79
N VAL A 117 26.35 21.26 16.31
CA VAL A 117 25.58 20.01 16.48
C VAL A 117 25.23 19.42 15.10
N ALA A 118 24.71 20.24 14.19
CA ALA A 118 24.40 19.81 12.82
C ALA A 118 25.66 19.39 12.04
N ARG A 119 26.77 20.13 12.17
CA ARG A 119 28.05 19.79 11.54
C ARG A 119 28.60 18.46 12.04
N GLN A 120 28.45 18.16 13.33
CA GLN A 120 28.85 16.87 13.89
C GLN A 120 28.03 15.72 13.31
N ALA A 121 26.71 15.90 13.16
CA ALA A 121 25.83 14.91 12.55
C ALA A 121 26.26 14.60 11.11
N ARG A 122 26.44 15.65 10.28
CA ARG A 122 26.89 15.52 8.89
C ARG A 122 28.19 14.74 8.76
N ARG A 123 29.16 15.03 9.63
CA ARG A 123 30.44 14.31 9.64
C ARG A 123 30.23 12.82 9.93
N LEU A 124 29.51 12.49 10.99
CA LEU A 124 29.25 11.09 11.36
C LEU A 124 28.49 10.35 10.26
N LEU A 125 27.48 10.98 9.67
CA LEU A 125 26.72 10.43 8.55
C LEU A 125 27.58 10.28 7.28
N GLY A 126 28.51 11.20 7.02
CA GLY A 126 29.47 11.08 5.92
C GLY A 126 30.43 9.89 6.06
N GLU A 127 30.63 9.38 7.27
CA GLU A 127 31.46 8.20 7.56
C GLU A 127 30.69 6.86 7.43
N THR A 128 29.37 6.89 7.15
CA THR A 128 28.49 5.70 7.06
C THR A 128 28.47 5.00 5.69
N ALA A 129 29.64 4.72 5.12
CA ALA A 129 29.74 4.04 3.82
C ALA A 129 29.26 2.56 3.85
N ASP A 130 28.97 2.00 5.02
CA ASP A 130 28.50 0.62 5.21
C ASP A 130 26.97 0.46 5.14
N ILE A 131 26.23 1.57 5.05
CA ILE A 131 24.76 1.54 4.97
C ILE A 131 24.31 1.27 3.54
N ASP A 132 23.42 0.29 3.36
CA ASP A 132 22.70 0.12 2.09
C ASP A 132 21.69 1.26 1.90
N ALA A 133 21.88 2.05 0.84
CA ALA A 133 21.07 3.23 0.58
C ALA A 133 19.60 2.91 0.30
N GLY A 134 19.29 1.73 -0.25
CA GLY A 134 17.92 1.28 -0.47
C GLY A 134 17.21 0.99 0.86
N ARG A 135 17.88 0.27 1.75
CA ARG A 135 17.38 -0.06 3.09
C ARG A 135 17.22 1.17 3.98
N LEU A 136 18.14 2.14 3.91
CA LEU A 136 18.01 3.41 4.61
C LEU A 136 16.74 4.15 4.17
N ARG A 137 16.54 4.35 2.87
CA ARG A 137 15.35 5.03 2.36
C ARG A 137 14.06 4.28 2.68
N ALA A 138 14.08 2.95 2.60
CA ALA A 138 12.94 2.14 3.00
C ALA A 138 12.58 2.41 4.47
N LEU A 139 13.52 2.41 5.41
CA LEU A 139 13.16 2.71 6.81
C LEU A 139 12.73 4.17 7.01
N LEU A 140 13.40 5.13 6.36
CA LEU A 140 13.06 6.55 6.50
C LEU A 140 11.66 6.88 5.98
N ALA A 141 11.23 6.31 4.85
CA ALA A 141 9.89 6.55 4.33
C ALA A 141 8.78 5.90 5.19
N GLU A 142 9.13 5.10 6.21
CA GLU A 142 8.20 4.56 7.20
C GLU A 142 8.06 5.50 8.40
N GLU A 143 9.14 6.20 8.76
CA GLU A 143 9.24 7.00 9.98
C GLU A 143 9.07 8.52 9.73
N LEU A 144 9.39 9.01 8.54
CA LEU A 144 9.39 10.44 8.23
C LEU A 144 8.11 10.92 7.52
N PRO A 145 7.62 12.12 7.87
CA PRO A 145 6.52 12.75 7.14
C PRO A 145 7.02 13.38 5.83
N GLY A 146 6.53 12.92 4.69
CA GLY A 146 6.81 13.51 3.37
C GLY A 146 7.91 12.80 2.57
N GLU A 147 8.23 13.36 1.40
CA GLU A 147 9.15 12.74 0.45
C GLU A 147 10.61 13.17 0.67
N LEU A 148 11.51 12.19 0.62
CA LEU A 148 12.95 12.40 0.60
C LEU A 148 13.48 12.35 -0.84
N PRO A 149 14.61 13.05 -1.13
CA PRO A 149 15.28 12.94 -2.42
C PRO A 149 15.62 11.48 -2.78
N ASP A 150 15.38 11.15 -4.05
CA ASP A 150 15.58 9.80 -4.59
C ASP A 150 17.07 9.38 -4.58
N HIS A 151 17.97 10.35 -4.60
CA HIS A 151 19.44 10.19 -4.56
C HIS A 151 20.03 10.96 -3.36
N GLY A 152 21.31 10.74 -3.10
CA GLY A 152 22.03 11.39 -2.01
C GLY A 152 22.55 10.43 -0.94
N THR A 153 23.66 10.84 -0.33
CA THR A 153 24.31 10.22 0.83
C THR A 153 23.48 10.46 2.10
N PRO A 154 23.70 9.69 3.18
CA PRO A 154 23.01 9.93 4.45
C PRO A 154 23.17 11.37 4.97
N ALA A 155 24.31 12.01 4.72
CA ALA A 155 24.53 13.41 5.08
C ALA A 155 23.70 14.40 4.23
N GLU A 156 23.57 14.17 2.94
CA GLU A 156 22.72 15.00 2.06
C GLU A 156 21.23 14.82 2.37
N LEU A 157 20.81 13.59 2.69
CA LEU A 157 19.44 13.32 3.16
C LEU A 157 19.17 14.00 4.52
N PHE A 158 20.18 14.09 5.39
CA PHE A 158 20.07 14.83 6.64
C PHE A 158 19.82 16.32 6.40
N ASP A 159 20.51 16.93 5.43
CA ASP A 159 20.28 18.33 5.08
C ASP A 159 18.83 18.58 4.63
N HIS A 160 18.27 17.69 3.81
CA HIS A 160 16.85 17.77 3.44
C HIS A 160 15.93 17.57 4.64
N ALA A 161 16.28 16.65 5.54
CA ALA A 161 15.49 16.36 6.74
C ALA A 161 15.54 17.49 7.80
N LEU A 162 16.47 18.44 7.70
CA LEU A 162 16.46 19.64 8.54
C LEU A 162 15.29 20.57 8.19
N ASP A 163 14.88 20.60 6.93
CA ASP A 163 13.80 21.46 6.43
C ASP A 163 12.41 20.79 6.51
N MET A 164 12.36 19.52 6.92
CA MET A 164 11.12 18.76 7.06
C MET A 164 10.41 19.05 8.39
N THR A 165 9.08 18.90 8.38
CA THR A 165 8.29 18.94 9.62
C THR A 165 8.68 17.80 10.56
N ALA A 166 8.59 18.06 11.87
CA ALA A 166 8.77 17.02 12.88
C ALA A 166 7.77 15.87 12.71
N CYS A 167 8.19 14.67 13.10
CA CYS A 167 7.37 13.46 13.13
C CYS A 167 6.20 13.61 14.11
N ALA A 168 5.23 12.71 14.03
CA ALA A 168 4.02 12.77 14.86
C ALA A 168 4.35 12.84 16.36
N ASP A 169 5.35 12.06 16.80
CA ASP A 169 5.89 11.99 18.16
C ASP A 169 6.66 13.24 18.61
N GLY A 170 6.86 14.21 17.71
CA GLY A 170 7.55 15.48 17.95
C GLY A 170 9.04 15.47 17.61
N LEU A 171 9.63 14.33 17.26
CA LEU A 171 11.04 14.29 16.88
C LEU A 171 11.30 15.01 15.55
N PRO A 172 12.43 15.74 15.39
CA PRO A 172 12.85 16.26 14.10
C PRO A 172 13.11 15.12 13.13
N ALA A 173 12.69 15.30 11.88
CA ALA A 173 12.98 14.33 10.82
C ALA A 173 14.50 14.04 10.71
N ALA A 174 15.34 15.07 10.89
CA ALA A 174 16.79 14.93 10.89
C ALA A 174 17.32 14.01 12.01
N VAL A 175 16.70 14.03 13.21
CA VAL A 175 17.10 13.15 14.33
C VAL A 175 16.64 11.72 14.09
N VAL A 176 15.41 11.54 13.60
CA VAL A 176 14.91 10.22 13.20
C VAL A 176 15.82 9.62 12.13
N LEU A 177 16.27 10.42 11.17
CA LEU A 177 17.22 9.97 10.16
C LEU A 177 18.54 9.47 10.76
N VAL A 178 19.09 10.20 11.75
CA VAL A 178 20.29 9.77 12.46
C VAL A 178 20.07 8.46 13.21
N GLU A 179 18.92 8.25 13.86
CA GLU A 179 18.61 6.99 14.54
C GLU A 179 18.44 5.81 13.57
N VAL A 180 17.81 6.02 12.41
CA VAL A 180 17.74 4.99 11.36
C VAL A 180 19.13 4.66 10.83
N ALA A 181 19.96 5.66 10.53
CA ALA A 181 21.34 5.44 10.10
C ALA A 181 22.15 4.70 11.19
N ALA A 182 21.90 5.02 12.46
CA ALA A 182 22.54 4.36 13.59
C ALA A 182 22.13 2.88 13.75
N ALA A 183 20.89 2.55 13.43
CA ALA A 183 20.39 1.17 13.44
C ALA A 183 20.97 0.33 12.29
N LEU A 184 21.32 0.96 11.16
CA LEU A 184 21.83 0.28 9.97
C LEU A 184 23.36 0.19 9.91
N SER A 185 24.09 1.18 10.43
CA SER A 185 25.56 1.19 10.37
C SER A 185 26.16 0.38 11.52
N ALA A 186 26.96 -0.62 11.16
CA ALA A 186 27.76 -1.38 12.14
C ALA A 186 28.93 -0.56 12.67
N LYS A 187 29.46 0.37 11.86
CA LYS A 187 30.64 1.18 12.20
C LYS A 187 30.30 2.43 13.02
N CYS A 188 29.27 3.16 12.59
CA CYS A 188 28.94 4.47 13.15
C CYS A 188 27.68 4.45 14.04
N GLY A 189 27.06 3.28 14.26
CA GLY A 189 25.84 3.17 15.05
C GLY A 189 25.93 3.75 16.45
N THR A 190 26.96 3.37 17.23
CA THR A 190 27.15 3.90 18.58
C THR A 190 27.46 5.42 18.58
N PRO A 191 28.41 5.93 17.77
CA PRO A 191 28.65 7.37 17.65
C PRO A 191 27.40 8.19 17.30
N LEU A 192 26.56 7.72 16.38
CA LEU A 192 25.32 8.39 15.97
C LEU A 192 24.29 8.42 17.11
N ARG A 193 24.12 7.32 17.87
CA ARG A 193 23.23 7.31 19.05
C ARG A 193 23.70 8.27 20.14
N VAL A 194 25.01 8.32 20.39
CA VAL A 194 25.61 9.26 21.35
C VAL A 194 25.37 10.72 20.91
N TRP A 195 25.38 10.99 19.60
CA TRP A 195 25.02 12.30 19.09
C TRP A 195 23.55 12.64 19.41
N SER A 196 22.61 11.73 19.15
CA SER A 196 21.19 11.95 19.43
C SER A 196 20.93 12.14 20.94
N ASP A 197 21.59 11.34 21.78
CA ASP A 197 21.48 11.46 23.24
C ASP A 197 22.00 12.81 23.74
N ARG A 198 23.13 13.28 23.18
CA ARG A 198 23.68 14.60 23.53
C ARG A 198 22.76 15.73 23.08
N TRP A 199 22.18 15.62 21.88
CA TRP A 199 21.22 16.60 21.40
C TRP A 199 19.98 16.67 22.30
N ALA A 200 19.41 15.52 22.70
CA ALA A 200 18.25 15.48 23.58
C ALA A 200 18.56 16.03 24.99
N ALA A 201 19.74 15.72 25.53
CA ALA A 201 20.16 16.19 26.84
C ALA A 201 20.49 17.69 26.86
N GLY A 202 20.97 18.25 25.74
CA GLY A 202 21.40 19.64 25.64
C GLY A 202 22.52 20.04 26.60
N ASP A 203 22.78 21.34 26.68
CA ASP A 203 23.56 22.01 27.70
C ASP A 203 22.59 22.52 28.80
N PRO A 204 22.63 21.97 30.03
CA PRO A 204 21.72 22.35 31.10
C PRO A 204 21.91 23.79 31.58
N THR A 205 22.98 24.47 31.15
CA THR A 205 23.26 25.87 31.48
C THR A 205 22.82 26.85 30.39
N ALA A 206 22.38 26.36 29.23
CA ALA A 206 21.89 27.20 28.15
C ALA A 206 20.49 27.78 28.48
N PRO A 207 20.21 29.03 28.08
CA PRO A 207 18.87 29.62 28.19
C PRO A 207 17.79 28.75 27.52
N ALA A 208 16.56 28.77 28.04
CA ALA A 208 15.47 27.92 27.53
C ALA A 208 15.07 28.17 26.06
N ASP A 209 15.47 29.30 25.50
CA ASP A 209 15.29 29.72 24.11
C ASP A 209 16.52 29.46 23.22
N ASP A 210 17.60 28.89 23.78
CA ASP A 210 18.80 28.51 23.04
C ASP A 210 18.65 27.14 22.37
N ALA A 211 19.18 27.03 21.15
CA ALA A 211 19.30 25.80 20.36
C ALA A 211 19.99 24.62 21.08
N ARG A 212 20.79 24.92 22.10
CA ARG A 212 21.52 23.95 22.91
C ARG A 212 20.80 23.56 24.19
N ALA A 213 19.67 24.17 24.55
CA ALA A 213 18.95 23.80 25.77
C ALA A 213 18.47 22.33 25.75
N PRO A 214 18.29 21.69 26.91
CA PRO A 214 17.70 20.36 26.99
C PRO A 214 16.30 20.36 26.37
N VAL A 215 16.00 19.35 25.54
CA VAL A 215 14.70 19.27 24.85
C VAL A 215 13.76 18.38 25.67
N PRO A 216 12.69 18.94 26.30
CA PRO A 216 11.79 18.16 27.14
C PRO A 216 11.10 17.04 26.34
N GLY A 217 11.11 15.82 26.88
CA GLY A 217 10.50 14.63 26.25
C GLY A 217 11.30 14.03 25.09
N ALA A 218 12.41 14.63 24.65
CA ALA A 218 13.21 14.10 23.55
C ALA A 218 13.85 12.74 23.88
N ALA A 219 14.26 12.52 25.13
CA ALA A 219 14.83 11.23 25.56
C ALA A 219 13.81 10.08 25.46
N ASP A 220 12.57 10.32 25.90
CA ASP A 220 11.49 9.33 25.82
C ASP A 220 11.07 9.08 24.35
N ALA A 221 11.01 10.14 23.54
CA ALA A 221 10.72 10.03 22.12
C ALA A 221 11.81 9.25 21.36
N LEU A 222 13.09 9.51 21.66
CA LEU A 222 14.23 8.74 21.14
C LEU A 222 14.16 7.27 21.55
N ALA A 223 13.83 6.98 22.81
CA ALA A 223 13.64 5.61 23.28
C ALA A 223 12.51 4.91 22.49
N GLY A 224 11.37 5.59 22.30
CA GLY A 224 10.27 5.09 21.48
C GLY A 224 10.67 4.83 20.02
N CYS A 225 11.41 5.76 19.40
CA CYS A 225 11.97 5.59 18.05
C CYS A 225 12.89 4.36 17.97
N ARG A 226 13.79 4.20 18.94
CA ARG A 226 14.71 3.05 19.00
C ARG A 226 13.98 1.73 19.13
N GLU A 227 12.92 1.65 19.93
CA GLU A 227 12.11 0.43 20.03
C GLU A 227 11.46 0.06 18.69
N ARG A 228 10.94 1.03 17.94
CA ARG A 228 10.41 0.81 16.58
C ARG A 228 11.50 0.27 15.64
N LEU A 229 12.70 0.86 15.72
CA LEU A 229 13.84 0.49 14.88
C LEU A 229 14.53 -0.83 15.27
N LYS A 230 14.18 -1.49 16.38
CA LYS A 230 14.73 -2.82 16.72
C LYS A 230 14.24 -3.93 15.81
N HIS A 231 13.05 -3.75 15.20
CA HIS A 231 12.44 -4.74 14.34
C HIS A 231 12.14 -4.14 12.96
N PRO A 232 13.16 -3.66 12.22
CA PRO A 232 12.93 -3.15 10.88
C PRO A 232 12.33 -4.28 10.06
N ALA A 233 11.24 -4.01 9.33
CA ALA A 233 10.64 -5.00 8.46
C ALA A 233 11.73 -5.54 7.53
N ALA A 234 11.98 -6.85 7.58
CA ALA A 234 12.94 -7.47 6.68
C ALA A 234 12.41 -7.31 5.24
N PRO A 235 13.30 -7.11 4.25
CA PRO A 235 12.87 -7.06 2.86
C PRO A 235 12.17 -8.37 2.51
N ASP A 236 10.94 -8.29 2.01
CA ASP A 236 10.20 -9.46 1.53
C ASP A 236 10.70 -9.81 0.12
N PRO A 237 11.40 -10.95 -0.07
CA PRO A 237 11.95 -11.33 -1.37
C PRO A 237 10.87 -11.58 -2.44
N THR A 238 9.60 -11.68 -2.05
CA THR A 238 8.47 -11.82 -2.97
C THR A 238 7.97 -10.49 -3.53
N VAL A 239 8.46 -9.34 -3.02
CA VAL A 239 8.10 -8.01 -3.52
C VAL A 239 9.08 -7.57 -4.61
N PRO A 240 8.66 -7.54 -5.90
CA PRO A 240 9.54 -7.22 -7.00
C PRO A 240 9.61 -5.71 -7.27
N ARG A 241 10.48 -5.33 -8.20
CA ARG A 241 10.28 -4.10 -8.98
C ARG A 241 8.97 -4.24 -9.73
N CYS A 242 8.06 -3.31 -9.53
CA CYS A 242 6.68 -3.46 -10.01
C CYS A 242 6.15 -2.15 -10.57
N LEU A 243 5.51 -2.22 -11.73
CA LEU A 243 4.61 -1.21 -12.24
C LEU A 243 3.19 -1.76 -12.10
N VAL A 244 2.33 -1.08 -11.35
CA VAL A 244 0.90 -1.37 -11.32
C VAL A 244 0.20 -0.37 -12.23
N VAL A 245 -0.61 -0.85 -13.17
CA VAL A 245 -1.41 -0.01 -14.07
C VAL A 245 -2.88 -0.34 -13.85
N MET A 246 -3.64 0.62 -13.32
CA MET A 246 -5.09 0.53 -13.29
C MET A 246 -5.68 1.05 -14.61
N VAL A 247 -6.66 0.34 -15.13
CA VAL A 247 -7.48 0.78 -16.26
C VAL A 247 -8.94 0.75 -15.82
N ASP A 248 -9.54 1.93 -15.62
CA ASP A 248 -10.93 2.07 -15.16
C ASP A 248 -11.78 2.73 -16.26
N PRO A 249 -12.79 2.04 -16.84
CA PRO A 249 -13.68 2.60 -17.84
C PRO A 249 -14.46 3.81 -17.33
N ALA A 250 -14.65 4.82 -18.18
CA ALA A 250 -15.52 5.94 -17.88
C ALA A 250 -16.99 5.50 -17.74
N ARG A 251 -17.72 6.08 -16.78
CA ARG A 251 -19.11 5.73 -16.47
C ARG A 251 -20.14 6.51 -17.30
N ASP A 252 -19.70 7.31 -18.25
CA ASP A 252 -20.53 8.14 -19.12
C ASP A 252 -20.88 7.47 -20.46
N GLY A 253 -20.45 6.21 -20.65
CA GLY A 253 -20.69 5.44 -21.87
C GLY A 253 -19.76 5.79 -23.04
N SER A 254 -18.78 6.66 -22.82
CA SER A 254 -17.69 6.89 -23.77
C SER A 254 -16.76 5.66 -23.85
N PRO A 255 -15.94 5.53 -24.91
CA PRO A 255 -14.90 4.51 -24.99
C PRO A 255 -13.67 4.84 -24.11
N ASP A 256 -13.75 5.91 -23.31
CA ASP A 256 -12.62 6.40 -22.54
C ASP A 256 -12.36 5.49 -21.33
N VAL A 257 -11.07 5.37 -21.01
CA VAL A 257 -10.56 4.69 -19.83
C VAL A 257 -9.60 5.63 -19.10
N PHE A 258 -9.70 5.65 -17.78
CA PHE A 258 -8.74 6.31 -16.90
C PHE A 258 -7.59 5.36 -16.61
N VAL A 259 -6.39 5.75 -17.00
CA VAL A 259 -5.15 5.02 -16.75
C VAL A 259 -4.43 5.68 -15.57
N ARG A 260 -4.37 4.97 -14.45
CA ARG A 260 -3.59 5.37 -13.27
C ARG A 260 -2.46 4.37 -13.09
N HIS A 261 -1.32 4.81 -12.61
CA HIS A 261 -0.21 3.89 -12.38
C HIS A 261 0.49 4.15 -11.06
N TRP A 262 1.17 3.12 -10.56
CA TRP A 262 2.08 3.23 -9.44
C TRP A 262 3.37 2.47 -9.70
N ILE A 263 4.49 2.99 -9.19
CA ILE A 263 5.81 2.40 -9.40
C ILE A 263 6.39 2.00 -8.05
N ASN A 264 6.57 0.69 -7.84
CA ASN A 264 7.36 0.18 -6.73
C ASN A 264 8.85 0.23 -7.10
N LYS A 265 9.52 1.28 -6.63
CA LYS A 265 10.92 1.56 -6.99
C LYS A 265 11.90 0.58 -6.31
N VAL A 266 11.64 0.21 -5.05
CA VAL A 266 12.56 -0.59 -4.23
C VAL A 266 11.97 -2.01 -4.03
N PRO A 267 12.58 -3.06 -4.61
CA PRO A 267 12.15 -4.44 -4.32
C PRO A 267 12.40 -4.78 -2.85
N GLY A 268 11.65 -5.73 -2.30
CA GLY A 268 11.68 -6.05 -0.88
C GLY A 268 10.67 -5.28 -0.03
N TYR A 269 10.22 -4.11 -0.49
CA TYR A 269 9.30 -3.25 0.24
C TYR A 269 8.18 -2.83 -0.69
N TRP A 270 6.93 -3.03 -0.28
CA TRP A 270 5.78 -2.63 -1.10
C TRP A 270 5.41 -1.19 -0.78
N ARG A 271 6.01 -0.24 -1.52
CA ARG A 271 5.73 1.19 -1.41
C ARG A 271 5.61 1.82 -2.79
N PRO A 272 4.52 1.49 -3.49
CA PRO A 272 4.31 1.96 -4.83
C PRO A 272 3.92 3.45 -4.81
N GLU A 273 4.68 4.29 -5.51
CA GLU A 273 4.41 5.72 -5.61
C GLU A 273 3.41 5.99 -6.74
N PRO A 274 2.35 6.80 -6.49
CA PRO A 274 1.36 7.13 -7.51
C PRO A 274 1.97 8.00 -8.61
N GLY A 275 1.63 7.68 -9.86
CA GLY A 275 1.97 8.44 -11.03
C GLY A 275 0.85 9.37 -11.49
N SER A 276 1.04 9.97 -12.67
CA SER A 276 0.01 10.78 -13.33
C SER A 276 -1.21 9.92 -13.72
N VAL A 277 -2.37 10.56 -13.68
CA VAL A 277 -3.60 10.03 -14.26
C VAL A 277 -3.71 10.51 -15.70
N GLU A 278 -4.01 9.61 -16.63
CA GLU A 278 -4.17 9.91 -18.04
C GLU A 278 -5.48 9.33 -18.56
N THR A 279 -6.14 10.03 -19.48
CA THR A 279 -7.30 9.49 -20.21
C THR A 279 -6.83 8.88 -21.52
N ALA A 280 -7.30 7.67 -21.81
CA ALA A 280 -7.00 6.93 -23.03
C ALA A 280 -8.24 6.17 -23.50
N THR A 281 -8.10 5.36 -24.55
CA THR A 281 -9.06 4.34 -24.98
C THR A 281 -8.37 2.98 -24.98
N LEU A 282 -9.10 1.87 -25.12
CA LEU A 282 -8.46 0.55 -25.25
C LEU A 282 -7.50 0.46 -26.45
N GLU A 283 -7.77 1.22 -27.52
CA GLU A 283 -6.90 1.30 -28.71
C GLU A 283 -5.60 2.09 -28.44
N THR A 284 -5.67 3.14 -27.62
CA THR A 284 -4.53 4.00 -27.30
C THR A 284 -3.84 3.64 -25.97
N LEU A 285 -4.36 2.63 -25.27
CA LEU A 285 -3.86 2.14 -23.98
C LEU A 285 -2.37 1.78 -24.03
N ALA A 286 -1.92 1.14 -25.10
CA ALA A 286 -0.52 0.74 -25.26
C ALA A 286 0.44 1.93 -25.14
N THR A 287 0.07 3.09 -25.68
CA THR A 287 0.88 4.31 -25.59
C THR A 287 0.93 4.87 -24.17
N ALA A 288 -0.20 4.86 -23.45
CA ALA A 288 -0.24 5.28 -22.04
C ALA A 288 0.61 4.36 -21.15
N VAL A 289 0.52 3.04 -21.38
CA VAL A 289 1.34 2.04 -20.70
C VAL A 289 2.82 2.21 -21.04
N GLU A 290 3.18 2.50 -22.30
CA GLU A 290 4.57 2.73 -22.72
C GLU A 290 5.20 3.90 -21.94
N ARG A 291 4.47 5.02 -21.73
CA ARG A 291 4.96 6.15 -20.91
C ARG A 291 5.19 5.74 -19.45
N ALA A 292 4.28 4.98 -18.86
CA ALA A 292 4.42 4.49 -17.50
C ALA A 292 5.61 3.52 -17.35
N VAL A 293 5.84 2.67 -18.36
CA VAL A 293 7.00 1.78 -18.44
C VAL A 293 8.31 2.58 -18.55
N ASP A 294 8.38 3.57 -19.45
CA ASP A 294 9.56 4.44 -19.59
C ASP A 294 9.93 5.14 -18.28
N ARG A 295 8.92 5.62 -17.55
CA ARG A 295 9.09 6.23 -16.23
C ARG A 295 9.63 5.23 -15.20
N GLY A 296 9.06 4.03 -15.15
CA GLY A 296 9.55 2.95 -14.29
C GLY A 296 10.99 2.56 -14.59
N GLU A 297 11.32 2.36 -15.86
CA GLU A 297 12.67 2.00 -16.31
C GLU A 297 13.69 3.09 -15.95
N SER A 298 13.34 4.37 -16.11
CA SER A 298 14.21 5.48 -15.70
C SER A 298 14.52 5.43 -14.20
N LEU A 299 13.49 5.22 -13.36
CA LEU A 299 13.63 5.13 -11.91
C LEU A 299 14.41 3.90 -11.44
N TRP A 300 14.31 2.78 -12.15
CA TRP A 300 15.06 1.57 -11.82
C TRP A 300 16.51 1.61 -12.35
N ALA A 301 16.77 2.29 -13.46
CA ALA A 301 18.12 2.43 -14.04
C ALA A 301 19.07 3.21 -13.13
N GLU A 302 18.57 4.22 -12.43
CA GLU A 302 19.35 5.01 -11.47
C GLU A 302 19.79 4.20 -10.24
N ARG A 303 19.21 3.02 -10.02
CA ARG A 303 19.33 2.25 -8.77
C ARG A 303 19.93 0.86 -8.98
N THR A 304 21.00 0.77 -9.76
CA THR A 304 21.73 -0.48 -10.09
C THR A 304 22.24 -1.23 -8.84
N ALA A 305 21.34 -1.89 -8.11
CA ALA A 305 21.68 -2.87 -7.09
C ALA A 305 21.88 -4.22 -7.79
N ALA A 306 23.07 -4.79 -7.61
CA ALA A 306 23.33 -6.17 -8.00
C ALA A 306 22.27 -7.09 -7.36
N GLY A 307 21.54 -7.85 -8.17
CA GLY A 307 20.46 -8.73 -7.70
C GLY A 307 19.03 -8.24 -7.96
N ALA A 308 18.83 -7.16 -8.73
CA ALA A 308 17.49 -6.71 -9.08
C ALA A 308 16.77 -7.74 -9.98
N GLY A 309 15.88 -8.53 -9.39
CA GLY A 309 15.02 -9.49 -10.09
C GLY A 309 14.18 -8.86 -11.21
N PRO A 310 13.53 -9.67 -12.05
CA PRO A 310 12.77 -9.19 -13.20
C PRO A 310 11.65 -8.23 -12.80
N VAL A 311 11.31 -7.31 -13.70
CA VAL A 311 10.24 -6.33 -13.48
C VAL A 311 8.87 -6.97 -13.71
N HIS A 312 7.96 -6.71 -12.79
CA HIS A 312 6.56 -7.09 -12.89
C HIS A 312 5.73 -5.92 -13.42
N VAL A 313 4.76 -6.21 -14.28
CA VAL A 313 3.74 -5.25 -14.72
C VAL A 313 2.39 -5.84 -14.38
N GLU A 314 1.70 -5.25 -13.42
CA GLU A 314 0.41 -5.74 -12.91
C GLU A 314 -0.72 -4.84 -13.40
N PHE A 315 -1.64 -5.41 -14.18
CA PHE A 315 -2.81 -4.69 -14.66
C PHE A 315 -3.97 -4.88 -13.67
N LEU A 316 -4.39 -3.80 -13.03
CA LEU A 316 -5.56 -3.75 -12.17
C LEU A 316 -6.78 -3.39 -13.00
N LEU A 317 -7.65 -4.38 -13.24
CA LEU A 317 -8.71 -4.29 -14.24
C LEU A 317 -10.07 -4.65 -13.63
N PRO A 318 -11.16 -3.99 -14.07
CA PRO A 318 -12.50 -4.48 -13.78
C PRO A 318 -12.74 -5.83 -14.47
N PHE A 319 -13.72 -6.58 -13.96
CA PHE A 319 -14.10 -7.90 -14.47
C PHE A 319 -14.24 -7.95 -16.00
N ASP A 320 -14.88 -6.94 -16.60
CA ASP A 320 -15.13 -6.88 -18.04
C ASP A 320 -13.86 -6.77 -18.88
N LEU A 321 -12.77 -6.26 -18.30
CA LEU A 321 -11.46 -6.15 -18.95
C LEU A 321 -10.50 -7.28 -18.58
N LEU A 322 -10.84 -8.15 -17.63
CA LEU A 322 -9.94 -9.26 -17.24
C LEU A 322 -9.67 -10.23 -18.39
N ASN A 323 -10.54 -10.34 -19.41
CA ASN A 323 -10.28 -11.14 -20.60
C ASN A 323 -9.56 -10.38 -21.74
N HIS A 324 -9.28 -9.07 -21.60
CA HIS A 324 -8.58 -8.25 -22.59
C HIS A 324 -7.06 -8.49 -22.60
N ASP A 325 -6.42 -8.71 -23.76
CA ASP A 325 -5.04 -9.19 -23.84
C ASP A 325 -3.95 -8.16 -23.47
N MET A 326 -3.79 -7.93 -22.16
CA MET A 326 -2.82 -6.97 -21.66
C MET A 326 -1.36 -7.42 -21.83
N ALA A 327 -1.10 -8.72 -21.93
CA ALA A 327 0.26 -9.23 -22.10
C ALA A 327 0.79 -9.02 -23.53
N ARG A 328 -0.10 -8.80 -24.50
CA ARG A 328 0.25 -8.47 -25.89
C ARG A 328 0.00 -7.02 -26.27
N LEU A 329 -0.10 -6.11 -25.28
CA LEU A 329 0.04 -4.69 -25.57
C LEU A 329 1.40 -4.44 -26.21
N GLU A 330 1.39 -3.83 -27.39
CA GLU A 330 2.57 -3.56 -28.20
C GLU A 330 3.30 -2.34 -27.64
N LEU A 331 4.52 -2.54 -27.11
CA LEU A 331 5.42 -1.46 -26.74
C LEU A 331 6.33 -1.08 -27.91
N GLY A 332 6.96 0.09 -27.83
CA GLY A 332 7.84 0.56 -28.89
C GLY A 332 7.07 1.09 -30.08
N THR A 333 5.90 1.70 -29.85
CA THR A 333 5.10 2.33 -30.91
C THR A 333 5.84 3.47 -31.61
N ARG A 334 6.90 3.99 -30.98
CA ARG A 334 7.81 5.01 -31.50
C ARG A 334 9.08 4.45 -32.16
N THR A 335 9.27 3.12 -32.19
CA THR A 335 10.42 2.46 -32.82
C THR A 335 9.95 1.60 -34.00
N PRO A 336 10.86 1.22 -34.92
CA PRO A 336 10.49 0.42 -36.11
C PRO A 336 10.01 -1.00 -35.81
N ARG A 337 10.13 -1.46 -34.55
CA ARG A 337 9.81 -2.83 -34.15
C ARG A 337 9.05 -2.78 -32.83
N SER A 338 7.74 -2.95 -32.91
CA SER A 338 6.92 -3.19 -31.73
C SER A 338 7.13 -4.61 -31.21
N TRP A 339 6.83 -4.79 -29.93
CA TRP A 339 6.87 -6.09 -29.26
C TRP A 339 5.82 -6.16 -28.15
N PRO A 340 5.21 -7.34 -27.94
CA PRO A 340 4.38 -7.61 -26.78
C PRO A 340 5.10 -7.31 -25.45
N ILE A 341 4.47 -6.53 -24.58
CA ILE A 341 4.98 -6.22 -23.23
C ILE A 341 5.33 -7.49 -22.44
N GLY A 342 4.58 -8.58 -22.63
CA GLY A 342 4.79 -9.87 -21.97
C GLY A 342 6.08 -10.59 -22.35
N MET A 343 6.79 -10.16 -23.39
CA MET A 343 8.12 -10.68 -23.74
C MET A 343 9.23 -10.14 -22.82
N ARG A 344 9.09 -8.89 -22.36
CA ARG A 344 10.11 -8.22 -21.53
C ARG A 344 9.77 -8.22 -20.04
N TYR A 345 8.48 -8.17 -19.71
CA TYR A 345 8.01 -8.03 -18.35
C TYR A 345 7.17 -9.22 -17.90
N ARG A 346 7.19 -9.49 -16.59
CA ARG A 346 6.26 -10.47 -15.98
C ARG A 346 4.89 -9.81 -15.81
N VAL A 347 4.02 -10.02 -16.79
CA VAL A 347 2.70 -9.38 -16.83
C VAL A 347 1.65 -10.20 -16.08
N HIS A 348 0.92 -9.57 -15.17
CA HIS A 348 -0.13 -10.21 -14.38
C HIS A 348 -1.43 -9.41 -14.41
N LEU A 349 -2.55 -10.09 -14.19
CA LEU A 349 -3.86 -9.45 -14.02
C LEU A 349 -4.23 -9.41 -12.54
N ARG A 350 -4.92 -8.35 -12.14
CA ARG A 350 -5.48 -8.13 -10.80
C ARG A 350 -6.89 -7.60 -10.92
N SER A 351 -7.75 -7.91 -9.96
CA SER A 351 -9.14 -7.47 -9.99
C SER A 351 -9.30 -6.11 -9.31
N LEU A 352 -9.72 -5.09 -10.08
CA LEU A 352 -10.08 -3.77 -9.56
C LEU A 352 -11.29 -3.86 -8.65
N ASP A 353 -12.30 -4.65 -9.04
CA ASP A 353 -13.51 -4.88 -8.23
C ASP A 353 -13.17 -5.44 -6.85
N ARG A 354 -12.19 -6.35 -6.79
CA ARG A 354 -11.69 -6.90 -5.52
C ARG A 354 -10.86 -5.90 -4.74
N MET A 355 -10.04 -5.11 -5.41
CA MET A 355 -9.27 -4.04 -4.77
C MET A 355 -10.19 -3.04 -4.05
N ARG A 356 -11.42 -2.87 -4.55
CA ARG A 356 -12.50 -2.06 -3.96
C ARG A 356 -13.46 -2.85 -3.04
N GLY A 357 -13.11 -4.08 -2.65
CA GLY A 357 -13.94 -4.96 -1.81
C GLY A 357 -13.83 -4.75 -0.29
N ASP A 358 -14.80 -5.29 0.46
CA ASP A 358 -14.88 -5.08 1.91
C ASP A 358 -13.80 -5.82 2.74
N ALA A 359 -13.70 -5.46 4.03
CA ALA A 359 -12.76 -6.05 4.97
C ALA A 359 -12.94 -7.58 5.18
N GLY A 360 -14.15 -8.11 5.01
CA GLY A 360 -14.43 -9.54 5.06
C GLY A 360 -13.86 -10.29 3.85
N GLN A 361 -14.02 -9.72 2.66
CA GLN A 361 -13.39 -10.24 1.44
C GLN A 361 -11.86 -10.20 1.55
N LEU A 362 -11.28 -9.12 2.07
CA LEU A 362 -9.84 -9.01 2.30
C LEU A 362 -9.31 -10.10 3.25
N ARG A 363 -10.04 -10.42 4.32
CA ARG A 363 -9.63 -11.51 5.23
C ARG A 363 -9.61 -12.88 4.55
N ARG A 364 -10.66 -13.22 3.78
CA ARG A 364 -10.70 -14.49 3.02
C ARG A 364 -9.59 -14.56 1.99
N TRP A 365 -9.33 -13.44 1.32
CA TRP A 365 -8.23 -13.29 0.37
C TRP A 365 -6.87 -13.57 1.02
N GLN A 366 -6.56 -12.89 2.12
CA GLN A 366 -5.33 -13.10 2.87
C GLN A 366 -5.17 -14.55 3.30
N ALA A 367 -6.23 -15.16 3.86
CA ALA A 367 -6.18 -16.55 4.30
C ALA A 367 -5.83 -17.54 3.18
N ARG A 368 -6.49 -17.45 2.00
CA ARG A 368 -6.18 -18.33 0.86
C ARG A 368 -4.81 -18.02 0.26
N TRP A 369 -4.40 -16.75 0.24
CA TRP A 369 -3.09 -16.35 -0.29
C TRP A 369 -1.93 -16.84 0.58
N ASP A 370 -2.05 -16.72 1.90
CA ASP A 370 -1.03 -17.21 2.83
C ASP A 370 -0.90 -18.73 2.73
N ARG A 371 -2.04 -19.45 2.58
CA ARG A 371 -2.03 -20.89 2.29
C ARG A 371 -1.33 -21.20 0.97
N LEU A 372 -1.64 -20.47 -0.10
CA LEU A 372 -1.00 -20.61 -1.41
C LEU A 372 0.53 -20.47 -1.32
N ARG A 373 1.02 -19.46 -0.57
CA ARG A 373 2.46 -19.20 -0.39
C ARG A 373 3.21 -20.35 0.27
N THR A 374 2.54 -21.11 1.14
CA THR A 374 3.15 -22.23 1.88
C THR A 374 2.96 -23.59 1.22
N ALA A 375 2.03 -23.70 0.25
CA ALA A 375 1.74 -24.95 -0.43
C ALA A 375 2.83 -25.29 -1.48
N PRO A 376 3.13 -26.57 -1.71
CA PRO A 376 4.05 -26.99 -2.77
C PRO A 376 3.58 -26.55 -4.17
N ALA A 377 2.26 -26.56 -4.38
CA ALA A 377 1.59 -26.10 -5.59
C ALA A 377 0.17 -25.62 -5.25
N PRO A 378 -0.42 -24.71 -6.05
CA PRO A 378 -1.82 -24.33 -5.92
C PRO A 378 -2.78 -25.52 -6.01
N ALA A 379 -3.79 -25.55 -5.14
CA ALA A 379 -4.89 -26.50 -5.26
C ALA A 379 -5.99 -25.87 -6.13
N ALA A 380 -6.11 -26.33 -7.37
CA ALA A 380 -7.01 -25.75 -8.35
C ALA A 380 -8.42 -26.35 -8.31
N HIS A 381 -9.44 -25.49 -8.24
CA HIS A 381 -10.83 -25.84 -8.54
C HIS A 381 -11.14 -25.52 -9.99
N ARG A 382 -11.73 -26.45 -10.72
CA ARG A 382 -11.88 -26.32 -12.18
C ARG A 382 -13.32 -25.99 -12.55
N TRP A 383 -13.51 -25.02 -13.43
CA TRP A 383 -14.81 -24.66 -14.00
C TRP A 383 -14.89 -25.12 -15.46
N LYS A 384 -15.98 -25.80 -15.82
CA LYS A 384 -16.25 -26.31 -17.17
C LYS A 384 -17.60 -25.82 -17.67
N ALA A 385 -17.78 -25.83 -19.00
CA ALA A 385 -19.07 -25.51 -19.62
C ALA A 385 -20.23 -26.39 -19.10
N ALA A 386 -19.95 -27.66 -18.77
CA ALA A 386 -20.93 -28.58 -18.19
C ALA A 386 -21.38 -28.18 -16.78
N ASP A 387 -20.56 -27.41 -16.05
CA ASP A 387 -20.85 -26.98 -14.68
C ASP A 387 -21.85 -25.80 -14.63
N ARG A 388 -22.19 -25.19 -15.78
CA ARG A 388 -23.16 -24.07 -15.85
C ARG A 388 -24.51 -24.41 -15.21
N GLY A 389 -25.02 -25.62 -15.44
CA GLY A 389 -26.26 -26.10 -14.82
C GLY A 389 -26.12 -26.44 -13.33
N GLY A 390 -24.90 -26.53 -12.82
CA GLY A 390 -24.55 -26.85 -11.44
C GLY A 390 -23.76 -25.74 -10.73
N PHE A 391 -23.88 -24.49 -11.19
CA PHE A 391 -23.05 -23.38 -10.73
C PHE A 391 -23.07 -23.20 -9.21
N GLU A 392 -24.25 -23.27 -8.58
CA GLU A 392 -24.36 -23.13 -7.12
C GLU A 392 -23.65 -24.26 -6.37
N ARG A 393 -23.64 -25.48 -6.92
CA ARG A 393 -22.88 -26.60 -6.34
C ARG A 393 -21.38 -26.34 -6.46
N TRP A 394 -20.93 -25.87 -7.63
CA TRP A 394 -19.52 -25.52 -7.85
C TRP A 394 -19.07 -24.42 -6.89
N ARG A 395 -19.88 -23.37 -6.72
CA ARG A 395 -19.64 -22.26 -5.78
C ARG A 395 -19.63 -22.75 -4.33
N ALA A 396 -20.59 -23.56 -3.93
CA ALA A 396 -20.66 -24.09 -2.55
C ALA A 396 -19.44 -24.97 -2.21
N GLN A 397 -18.93 -25.74 -3.17
CA GLN A 397 -17.68 -26.50 -3.01
C GLN A 397 -16.50 -25.56 -2.81
N LEU A 398 -16.38 -24.51 -3.62
CA LEU A 398 -15.30 -23.53 -3.49
C LEU A 398 -15.34 -22.81 -2.14
N ALA A 399 -16.52 -22.37 -1.71
CA ALA A 399 -16.72 -21.68 -0.43
C ALA A 399 -16.46 -22.60 0.76
N GLY A 400 -16.89 -23.87 0.68
CA GLY A 400 -16.75 -24.86 1.75
C GLY A 400 -15.35 -25.44 1.91
N ASP A 401 -14.50 -25.35 0.87
CA ASP A 401 -13.12 -25.84 0.90
C ASP A 401 -12.13 -24.68 0.70
N GLU A 402 -11.64 -24.17 1.82
CA GLU A 402 -10.63 -23.11 1.83
C GLU A 402 -9.27 -23.57 1.27
N SER A 403 -9.03 -24.88 1.13
CA SER A 403 -7.75 -25.40 0.61
C SER A 403 -7.58 -25.10 -0.88
N LEU A 404 -8.69 -24.86 -1.59
CA LEU A 404 -8.72 -24.50 -3.00
C LEU A 404 -8.19 -23.07 -3.20
N THR A 405 -6.90 -22.95 -3.48
CA THR A 405 -6.21 -21.66 -3.59
C THR A 405 -6.16 -21.08 -5.00
N ALA A 406 -6.62 -21.84 -6.01
CA ALA A 406 -6.62 -21.41 -7.40
C ALA A 406 -7.86 -21.86 -8.16
N VAL A 407 -8.13 -21.20 -9.30
CA VAL A 407 -9.17 -21.62 -10.25
C VAL A 407 -8.64 -21.77 -11.67
N ILE A 408 -9.02 -22.84 -12.34
CA ILE A 408 -8.82 -23.03 -13.78
C ILE A 408 -10.18 -22.88 -14.46
N LEU A 409 -10.29 -21.97 -15.43
CA LEU A 409 -11.47 -21.88 -16.28
C LEU A 409 -11.18 -22.54 -17.63
N ASP A 410 -11.95 -23.57 -17.98
CA ASP A 410 -11.88 -24.20 -19.30
C ASP A 410 -12.59 -23.35 -20.38
N GLU A 411 -13.16 -22.22 -20.01
CA GLU A 411 -13.78 -21.23 -20.89
C GLU A 411 -13.25 -19.82 -20.56
N PRO A 412 -13.26 -18.89 -21.54
CA PRO A 412 -12.83 -17.53 -21.28
C PRO A 412 -13.72 -16.84 -20.25
N ALA A 413 -13.10 -15.95 -19.46
CA ALA A 413 -13.78 -15.12 -18.46
C ALA A 413 -14.56 -13.97 -19.12
N VAL A 414 -15.58 -14.33 -19.90
CA VAL A 414 -16.55 -13.41 -20.51
C VAL A 414 -17.96 -13.79 -20.06
N GLN A 415 -18.90 -12.84 -20.15
CA GLN A 415 -20.28 -13.01 -19.71
C GLN A 415 -20.94 -14.24 -20.33
N GLY A 416 -21.69 -15.01 -19.52
CA GLY A 416 -22.36 -16.22 -19.95
C GLY A 416 -21.42 -17.40 -20.21
N ARG A 417 -20.16 -17.34 -19.76
CA ARG A 417 -19.15 -18.40 -19.89
C ARG A 417 -18.42 -18.66 -18.57
N GLY A 418 -17.19 -18.15 -18.43
CA GLY A 418 -16.35 -18.33 -17.26
C GLY A 418 -16.37 -17.14 -16.29
N LEU A 419 -16.99 -16.02 -16.66
CA LEU A 419 -16.91 -14.79 -15.86
C LEU A 419 -17.58 -14.94 -14.50
N GLU A 420 -18.76 -15.57 -14.45
CA GLU A 420 -19.51 -15.77 -13.21
C GLU A 420 -18.74 -16.67 -12.22
N ALA A 421 -18.03 -17.67 -12.74
CA ALA A 421 -17.15 -18.52 -11.95
C ALA A 421 -15.91 -17.77 -11.44
N LEU A 422 -15.31 -16.91 -12.27
CA LEU A 422 -14.19 -16.05 -11.86
C LEU A 422 -14.61 -15.06 -10.76
N GLN A 423 -15.76 -14.40 -10.93
CA GLN A 423 -16.32 -13.48 -9.94
C GLN A 423 -16.58 -14.19 -8.62
N ALA A 424 -17.22 -15.36 -8.64
CA ALA A 424 -17.43 -16.17 -7.46
C ALA A 424 -16.10 -16.54 -6.77
N ALA A 425 -15.09 -16.95 -7.54
CA ALA A 425 -13.78 -17.29 -7.00
C ALA A 425 -13.10 -16.10 -6.31
N VAL A 426 -13.14 -14.92 -6.93
CA VAL A 426 -12.59 -13.69 -6.36
C VAL A 426 -13.29 -13.33 -5.04
N VAL A 427 -14.62 -13.41 -4.98
CA VAL A 427 -15.41 -13.15 -3.77
C VAL A 427 -15.08 -14.12 -2.63
N GLU A 428 -14.81 -15.39 -2.97
CA GLU A 428 -14.40 -16.44 -2.03
C GLU A 428 -12.94 -16.37 -1.60
N GLY A 429 -12.18 -15.37 -2.08
CA GLY A 429 -10.82 -15.13 -1.65
C GLY A 429 -9.74 -15.79 -2.52
N VAL A 430 -10.08 -16.41 -3.66
CA VAL A 430 -9.10 -17.02 -4.55
C VAL A 430 -8.24 -15.93 -5.22
N GLY A 431 -6.93 -15.94 -4.96
CA GLY A 431 -5.98 -14.96 -5.52
C GLY A 431 -5.32 -15.38 -6.85
N LEU A 432 -5.51 -16.63 -7.27
CA LEU A 432 -4.86 -17.20 -8.44
C LEU A 432 -5.90 -17.79 -9.40
N ALA A 433 -5.91 -17.34 -10.65
CA ALA A 433 -6.72 -17.97 -11.69
C ALA A 433 -6.02 -17.96 -13.04
N ALA A 434 -6.28 -18.99 -13.85
CA ALA A 434 -5.71 -19.09 -15.19
C ALA A 434 -6.74 -19.65 -16.18
N TRP A 435 -6.76 -19.07 -17.39
CA TRP A 435 -7.66 -19.48 -18.44
C TRP A 435 -7.12 -19.14 -19.83
N ASP A 436 -7.68 -19.79 -20.84
CA ASP A 436 -7.47 -19.43 -22.24
C ASP A 436 -8.49 -18.35 -22.63
N ARG A 437 -7.99 -17.21 -23.14
CA ARG A 437 -8.81 -16.05 -23.51
C ARG A 437 -9.69 -16.30 -24.73
N ARG A 438 -9.39 -17.32 -25.53
CA ARG A 438 -10.09 -17.59 -26.79
C ARG A 438 -11.47 -18.19 -26.55
N LEU A 439 -12.42 -17.87 -27.42
CA LEU A 439 -13.80 -18.40 -27.36
C LEU A 439 -13.88 -19.93 -27.53
N LYS A 440 -12.86 -20.53 -28.14
CA LYS A 440 -12.73 -21.97 -28.33
C LYS A 440 -11.47 -22.46 -27.59
N SER A 441 -11.65 -22.79 -26.32
CA SER A 441 -10.62 -23.48 -25.54
C SER A 441 -10.47 -24.92 -26.05
N THR A 442 -9.24 -25.44 -26.05
CA THR A 442 -8.92 -26.81 -26.47
C THR A 442 -8.57 -27.67 -25.26
N SER A 443 -8.68 -29.01 -25.38
CA SER A 443 -8.22 -29.93 -24.33
C SER A 443 -6.75 -29.70 -23.95
N GLN A 444 -5.91 -29.39 -24.94
CA GLN A 444 -4.50 -29.03 -24.75
C GLN A 444 -4.33 -27.78 -23.88
N SER A 445 -5.23 -26.80 -24.00
CA SER A 445 -5.21 -25.57 -23.18
C SER A 445 -5.41 -25.91 -21.71
N SER A 446 -6.40 -26.74 -21.41
CA SER A 446 -6.67 -27.19 -20.04
C SER A 446 -5.53 -28.01 -19.42
N GLU A 447 -4.88 -28.89 -20.20
CA GLU A 447 -3.72 -29.66 -19.74
C GLU A 447 -2.55 -28.74 -19.41
N LEU A 448 -2.25 -27.78 -20.30
CA LEU A 448 -1.20 -26.79 -20.07
C LEU A 448 -1.47 -25.96 -18.81
N LEU A 449 -2.72 -25.51 -18.58
CA LEU A 449 -3.09 -24.75 -17.38
C LEU A 449 -2.95 -25.57 -16.10
N THR A 450 -3.25 -26.87 -16.18
CA THR A 450 -3.07 -27.80 -15.05
C THR A 450 -1.57 -27.98 -14.75
N LEU A 451 -0.73 -28.15 -15.77
CA LEU A 451 0.72 -28.23 -15.62
C LEU A 451 1.31 -26.92 -15.10
N LEU A 452 0.81 -25.78 -15.57
CA LEU A 452 1.21 -24.46 -15.10
C LEU A 452 0.98 -24.36 -13.58
N LEU A 453 -0.24 -24.63 -13.12
CA LEU A 453 -0.60 -24.60 -11.70
C LEU A 453 -0.02 -25.75 -10.87
N GLY A 454 0.77 -26.65 -11.47
CA GLY A 454 1.60 -27.62 -10.74
C GLY A 454 2.91 -27.03 -10.19
N HIS A 455 3.28 -25.81 -10.59
CA HIS A 455 4.46 -25.11 -10.07
C HIS A 455 4.18 -24.46 -8.73
N SER A 456 5.22 -24.27 -7.92
CA SER A 456 5.11 -23.49 -6.69
C SER A 456 4.74 -22.04 -6.98
N TYR A 457 4.13 -21.38 -6.00
CA TYR A 457 3.82 -19.95 -6.03
C TYR A 457 4.99 -19.13 -6.61
N ALA A 458 6.18 -19.19 -6.01
CA ALA A 458 7.33 -18.37 -6.42
C ALA A 458 7.77 -18.57 -7.89
N GLN A 459 7.49 -19.73 -8.50
CA GLN A 459 7.90 -20.06 -9.86
C GLN A 459 6.88 -19.65 -10.92
N LEU A 460 5.60 -19.52 -10.56
CA LEU A 460 4.52 -19.28 -11.50
C LEU A 460 4.73 -18.03 -12.38
N PRO A 461 5.09 -16.85 -11.85
CA PRO A 461 5.34 -15.66 -12.67
C PRO A 461 6.40 -15.87 -13.76
N GLU A 462 7.46 -16.60 -13.44
CA GLU A 462 8.53 -16.93 -14.38
C GLU A 462 8.06 -17.93 -15.44
N THR A 463 7.34 -18.97 -15.03
CA THR A 463 6.82 -19.98 -15.95
C THR A 463 5.84 -19.35 -16.94
N VAL A 464 4.92 -18.48 -16.50
CA VAL A 464 4.01 -17.77 -17.41
C VAL A 464 4.77 -16.88 -18.40
N ASN A 465 5.78 -16.13 -17.95
CA ASN A 465 6.60 -15.30 -18.83
C ASN A 465 7.37 -16.15 -19.85
N ARG A 466 7.97 -17.28 -19.45
CA ARG A 466 8.65 -18.21 -20.39
C ARG A 466 7.69 -18.77 -21.43
N LEU A 467 6.47 -19.13 -21.05
CA LEU A 467 5.45 -19.59 -22.00
C LEU A 467 5.15 -18.52 -23.04
N ARG A 468 5.00 -17.25 -22.62
CA ARG A 468 4.76 -16.12 -23.54
C ARG A 468 5.93 -15.87 -24.47
N VAL A 469 7.16 -15.82 -23.94
CA VAL A 469 8.37 -15.64 -24.74
C VAL A 469 8.53 -16.77 -25.76
N GLY A 470 8.37 -18.02 -25.35
CA GLY A 470 8.45 -19.18 -26.24
C GLY A 470 7.37 -19.15 -27.33
N ALA A 471 6.16 -18.74 -26.98
CA ALA A 471 5.06 -18.61 -27.94
C ALA A 471 5.31 -17.52 -29.00
N GLU A 472 6.02 -16.44 -28.68
CA GLU A 472 6.38 -15.40 -29.67
C GLU A 472 7.58 -15.80 -30.55
N ILE A 473 8.45 -16.71 -30.07
CA ILE A 473 9.58 -17.25 -30.85
C ILE A 473 9.13 -18.34 -31.83
N GLU A 474 8.20 -19.20 -31.42
CA GLU A 474 7.73 -20.35 -32.21
C GLU A 474 6.25 -20.19 -32.58
N GLU A 475 5.97 -19.64 -33.77
CA GLU A 475 4.61 -19.30 -34.22
C GLU A 475 3.62 -20.48 -34.27
N ASP A 476 4.11 -21.71 -34.54
CA ASP A 476 3.30 -22.94 -34.58
C ASP A 476 3.82 -24.01 -33.61
N GLY A 477 4.60 -23.60 -32.61
CA GLY A 477 5.22 -24.50 -31.63
C GLY A 477 4.25 -24.98 -30.54
N PRO A 478 4.65 -25.98 -29.72
CA PRO A 478 3.83 -26.50 -28.62
C PRO A 478 3.50 -25.44 -27.57
N LEU A 479 4.25 -24.33 -27.53
CA LEU A 479 4.08 -23.23 -26.60
C LEU A 479 3.15 -22.13 -27.11
N TRP A 480 2.63 -22.20 -28.33
CA TRP A 480 1.79 -21.16 -28.94
C TRP A 480 0.63 -20.69 -28.03
N LEU A 481 0.07 -21.59 -27.22
CA LEU A 481 -0.94 -21.28 -26.21
C LEU A 481 -0.54 -20.18 -25.23
N GLY A 482 0.75 -19.96 -24.99
CA GLY A 482 1.29 -18.91 -24.14
C GLY A 482 0.80 -17.51 -24.51
N ARG A 483 0.52 -17.25 -25.80
CA ARG A 483 -0.08 -15.99 -26.30
C ARG A 483 -1.46 -15.71 -25.74
N HIS A 484 -2.18 -16.74 -25.32
CA HIS A 484 -3.60 -16.67 -24.98
C HIS A 484 -3.89 -16.90 -23.50
N ILE A 485 -2.85 -17.12 -22.68
CA ILE A 485 -3.01 -17.33 -21.24
C ILE A 485 -3.32 -16.00 -20.56
N ALA A 486 -4.53 -15.89 -20.02
CA ALA A 486 -4.84 -14.95 -18.97
C ALA A 486 -4.44 -15.53 -17.62
N PHE A 487 -3.78 -14.71 -16.80
CA PHE A 487 -3.21 -15.11 -15.53
C PHE A 487 -3.52 -14.05 -14.49
N LEU A 488 -4.50 -14.33 -13.64
CA LEU A 488 -4.82 -13.54 -12.46
C LEU A 488 -3.86 -13.94 -11.34
N TRP A 489 -3.09 -12.97 -10.87
CA TRP A 489 -2.17 -13.08 -9.75
C TRP A 489 -2.41 -11.89 -8.85
N ASP A 490 -3.29 -12.08 -7.87
CA ASP A 490 -3.82 -10.99 -7.08
C ASP A 490 -3.38 -11.15 -5.63
N ASP A 491 -2.37 -10.38 -5.23
CA ASP A 491 -1.73 -10.45 -3.91
C ASP A 491 -2.37 -9.47 -2.90
N PRO A 492 -2.98 -9.93 -1.81
CA PRO A 492 -3.67 -9.08 -0.84
C PRO A 492 -2.74 -8.13 -0.08
N HIS A 493 -1.44 -8.42 -0.07
CA HIS A 493 -0.45 -7.62 0.66
C HIS A 493 0.12 -6.48 -0.20
N ARG A 494 -0.26 -6.44 -1.49
CA ARG A 494 0.23 -5.47 -2.48
C ARG A 494 -0.87 -4.53 -3.00
N LEU A 495 -1.56 -3.84 -2.09
CA LEU A 495 -2.65 -2.91 -2.41
C LEU A 495 -2.11 -1.52 -2.83
N VAL A 496 -2.81 -0.83 -3.73
CA VAL A 496 -2.44 0.52 -4.24
C VAL A 496 -3.58 1.53 -4.25
N ASP A 497 -4.83 1.08 -4.39
CA ASP A 497 -6.02 1.92 -4.54
C ASP A 497 -6.89 1.87 -3.27
N ARG A 498 -6.32 2.27 -2.13
CA ARG A 498 -7.02 2.25 -0.83
C ARG A 498 -7.88 3.50 -0.57
N GLU A 499 -7.75 4.54 -1.37
CA GLU A 499 -8.44 5.83 -1.14
C GLU A 499 -9.94 5.74 -1.41
N GLU A 500 -10.39 4.92 -2.37
CA GLU A 500 -11.82 4.77 -2.69
C GLU A 500 -12.56 3.74 -1.82
N LEU A 501 -11.84 2.78 -1.25
CA LEU A 501 -12.35 1.78 -0.30
C LEU A 501 -12.91 2.37 1.00
N LEU A 502 -12.48 3.59 1.35
CA LEU A 502 -12.83 4.27 2.60
C LEU A 502 -13.97 5.30 2.42
N SER A 503 -14.48 5.44 1.19
CA SER A 503 -15.53 6.38 0.80
C SER A 503 -16.83 5.71 0.33
N ALA A 504 -16.89 4.38 0.27
CA ALA A 504 -18.11 3.58 0.11
C ALA A 504 -18.44 2.87 1.43
#